data_AF-A0A6J6NH09-F1
#
_entry.id   AF-A0A6J6NH09-F1
#
_cell.length_a   1.000
_cell.length_b   1.000
_cell.length_c   1.000
_cell.angle_alpha   90.00
_cell.angle_beta   90.00
_cell.angle_gamma   90.00
#
_symmetry.space_group_name_H-M   'P 1'
#
loop_
_entity.id
_entity.type
_entity.pdbx_description
1 polymer ?
#
loop_
_entity_poly.entity_id
_entity_poly.type
_entity_poly.pdbx_seq_one_letter_code
_entity_poly.pdbx_strand_id
1 'polypeptide(L)'
;MLSALLSIDFNPGIRGILVTLVMFVFLVGGTYLLVGTNLGARLGFLVVATTLAGWMMLMCIVWAIYGIGLKGPEPKWKPNEPITIVRDGALMDRAEVLETSINLDGLDPTAAAKKVSDTLVEDGWRLLDDSDSARGKAVAASDEILQIEAEEFAAGEYVSVAVFDKGGERYPKIGESLDFLAFWHKPRYSIVQVAPVVQQRTEPGRAPARVQIDTTKPHRYVVMIRDLGAKRRPGFLIGAGSALIFFLLAWMLHRRETLLSDNLALKSAEA
;
A
#
# COMPACT_ATOMS: atom_id res chain seq x y z
N MET A 1 2.89 -32.59 38.64
CA MET A 1 2.04 -31.46 38.22
C MET A 1 2.82 -30.19 37.86
N LEU A 2 4.00 -29.94 38.45
CA LEU A 2 4.90 -28.85 38.03
C LEU A 2 5.46 -29.04 36.60
N SER A 3 5.62 -30.29 36.17
CA SER A 3 6.13 -30.65 34.83
C SER A 3 5.18 -30.28 33.69
N ALA A 4 3.87 -30.13 33.95
CA ALA A 4 2.90 -29.69 32.93
C ALA A 4 3.01 -28.17 32.66
N LEU A 5 3.47 -27.39 33.65
CA LEU A 5 3.76 -25.96 33.49
C LEU A 5 5.06 -25.71 32.73
N LEU A 6 6.02 -26.64 32.81
CA LEU A 6 7.31 -26.61 32.09
C LEU A 6 7.23 -27.24 30.68
N SER A 7 6.08 -27.83 30.31
CA SER A 7 5.86 -28.53 29.04
C SER A 7 5.19 -27.66 27.95
N ILE A 8 4.99 -26.37 28.20
CA ILE A 8 4.74 -25.43 27.09
C ILE A 8 6.06 -25.28 26.36
N ASP A 9 6.28 -26.17 25.39
CA ASP A 9 7.27 -26.00 24.35
C ASP A 9 7.19 -24.54 23.85
N PHE A 10 8.33 -23.89 23.61
CA PHE A 10 8.37 -22.47 23.26
C PHE A 10 7.80 -22.29 21.85
N ASN A 11 6.47 -22.32 21.75
CA ASN A 11 5.74 -22.04 20.53
C ASN A 11 5.33 -20.57 20.56
N PRO A 12 5.99 -19.72 19.75
CA PRO A 12 5.71 -18.28 19.74
C PRO A 12 4.23 -17.98 19.42
N GLY A 13 3.57 -18.83 18.64
CA GLY A 13 2.16 -18.68 18.27
C GLY A 13 1.22 -18.84 19.46
N ILE A 14 1.37 -19.92 20.24
CA ILE A 14 0.51 -20.18 21.41
C ILE A 14 0.72 -19.10 22.47
N ARG A 15 1.99 -18.70 22.71
CA ARG A 15 2.31 -17.61 23.63
C ARG A 15 1.66 -16.30 23.21
N GLY A 16 1.70 -15.96 21.92
CA GLY A 16 1.07 -14.75 21.39
C GLY A 16 -0.44 -14.71 21.62
N ILE A 17 -1.12 -15.82 21.37
CA ILE A 17 -2.57 -15.95 21.61
C ILE A 17 -2.88 -15.82 23.11
N LEU A 18 -2.15 -16.54 23.97
CA LEU A 18 -2.35 -16.49 25.42
C LEU A 18 -2.14 -15.08 25.98
N VAL A 19 -1.07 -14.39 25.57
CA VAL A 19 -0.81 -13.02 26.01
C VAL A 19 -1.95 -12.09 25.59
N THR A 20 -2.44 -12.22 24.34
CA THR A 20 -3.56 -11.39 23.85
C THR A 20 -4.84 -11.65 24.64
N LEU A 21 -5.16 -12.92 24.93
CA LEU A 21 -6.33 -13.28 25.73
C LEU A 21 -6.23 -12.75 27.16
N VAL A 22 -5.08 -12.92 27.81
CA VAL A 22 -4.84 -12.40 29.17
C VAL A 22 -4.98 -10.89 29.17
N MET A 23 -4.36 -10.17 28.23
CA MET A 23 -4.49 -8.72 28.14
C MET A 23 -5.94 -8.27 27.93
N PHE A 24 -6.70 -8.97 27.07
CA PHE A 24 -8.12 -8.67 26.86
C PHE A 24 -8.94 -8.86 28.14
N VAL A 25 -8.77 -9.97 28.84
CA VAL A 25 -9.48 -10.27 30.09
C VAL A 25 -9.14 -9.25 31.18
N PHE A 26 -7.87 -8.90 31.34
CA PHE A 26 -7.47 -7.92 32.36
C PHE A 26 -7.94 -6.50 32.00
N LEU A 27 -7.77 -6.07 30.75
CA LEU A 27 -8.15 -4.72 30.33
C LEU A 27 -9.67 -4.53 30.35
N VAL A 28 -10.42 -5.42 29.70
CA VAL A 28 -11.89 -5.28 29.58
C VAL A 28 -12.59 -5.80 30.84
N GLY A 29 -12.19 -6.99 31.31
CA GLY A 29 -12.79 -7.61 32.49
C GLY A 29 -12.47 -6.86 33.78
N GLY A 30 -11.24 -6.38 33.95
CA GLY A 30 -10.86 -5.55 35.10
C GLY A 30 -11.66 -4.24 35.15
N THR A 31 -11.77 -3.54 34.01
CA THR A 31 -12.59 -2.34 33.90
C THR A 31 -14.06 -2.64 34.18
N TYR A 32 -14.59 -3.77 33.70
CA TYR A 32 -15.96 -4.20 34.01
C TYR A 32 -16.19 -4.50 35.49
N LEU A 33 -15.27 -5.15 36.19
CA LEU A 33 -15.42 -5.41 37.62
C LEU A 33 -15.45 -4.12 38.44
N LEU A 34 -14.58 -3.16 38.10
CA LEU A 34 -14.55 -1.85 38.75
C LEU A 34 -15.85 -1.06 38.52
N VAL A 35 -16.33 -0.99 37.27
CA VAL A 35 -17.54 -0.21 36.95
C VAL A 35 -18.81 -0.94 37.42
N GLY A 36 -18.87 -2.26 37.24
CA GLY A 36 -20.01 -3.09 37.56
C GLY A 36 -20.28 -3.21 39.06
N THR A 37 -19.26 -3.13 39.91
CA THR A 37 -19.45 -3.08 41.37
C THR A 37 -20.05 -1.76 41.86
N ASN A 38 -19.84 -0.66 41.13
CA ASN A 38 -20.38 0.66 41.50
C ASN A 38 -21.76 0.94 40.88
N LEU A 39 -21.97 0.54 39.61
CA LEU A 39 -23.16 0.88 38.83
C LEU A 39 -24.14 -0.28 38.65
N GLY A 40 -23.79 -1.48 39.11
CA GLY A 40 -24.51 -2.73 38.87
C GLY A 40 -24.11 -3.42 37.56
N ALA A 41 -24.29 -4.74 37.50
CA ALA A 41 -23.77 -5.59 36.41
C ALA A 41 -24.26 -5.18 35.01
N ARG A 42 -25.57 -4.90 34.85
CA ARG A 42 -26.15 -4.57 33.55
C ARG A 42 -25.70 -3.20 33.04
N LEU A 43 -25.69 -2.19 33.91
CA LEU A 43 -25.28 -0.84 33.53
C LEU A 43 -23.78 -0.76 33.31
N GLY A 44 -23.00 -1.38 34.20
CA GLY A 44 -21.55 -1.45 34.06
C GLY A 44 -21.13 -2.13 32.76
N PHE A 45 -21.84 -3.18 32.32
CA PHE A 45 -21.59 -3.81 31.03
C PHE A 45 -21.81 -2.83 29.87
N LEU A 46 -22.96 -2.12 29.83
CA LEU A 46 -23.26 -1.16 28.76
C LEU A 46 -22.22 -0.04 28.71
N VAL A 47 -21.82 0.50 29.86
CA VAL A 47 -20.79 1.55 29.93
C VAL A 47 -19.45 1.04 29.41
N VAL A 48 -18.98 -0.12 29.86
CA VAL A 48 -17.69 -0.67 29.42
C VAL A 48 -17.69 -1.06 27.95
N ALA A 49 -18.79 -1.65 27.45
CA ALA A 49 -18.93 -1.97 26.03
C ALA A 49 -18.93 -0.70 25.16
N THR A 50 -19.58 0.37 25.61
CA THR A 50 -19.57 1.68 24.93
C THR A 50 -18.16 2.25 24.90
N THR A 51 -17.45 2.25 26.04
CA THR A 51 -16.07 2.74 26.12
C THR A 51 -15.12 1.93 25.23
N LEU A 52 -15.24 0.60 25.20
CA LEU A 52 -14.44 -0.25 24.33
C LEU A 52 -14.68 0.05 22.84
N ALA A 53 -15.94 0.20 22.44
CA ALA A 53 -16.30 0.56 21.06
C ALA A 53 -15.75 1.95 20.67
N GLY A 54 -15.85 2.93 21.57
CA GLY A 54 -15.29 4.27 21.38
C GLY A 54 -13.76 4.25 21.28
N TRP A 55 -13.09 3.48 22.14
CA TRP A 55 -11.64 3.28 22.07
C TRP A 55 -11.21 2.62 20.76
N MET A 56 -11.90 1.56 20.33
CA MET A 56 -11.65 0.89 19.04
C MET A 56 -11.85 1.84 17.86
N MET A 57 -12.89 2.68 17.89
CA MET A 57 -13.12 3.71 16.88
C MET A 57 -11.94 4.69 16.78
N LEU A 58 -11.48 5.23 17.90
CA LEU A 58 -10.34 6.16 17.95
C LEU A 58 -9.05 5.49 17.45
N MET A 59 -8.77 4.27 17.89
CA MET A 59 -7.59 3.52 17.43
C MET A 59 -7.64 3.25 15.92
N CYS A 60 -8.80 2.89 15.38
CA CYS A 60 -8.94 2.66 13.94
C CYS A 60 -8.76 3.94 13.12
N ILE A 61 -9.18 5.10 13.62
CA ILE A 61 -8.92 6.40 12.99
C ILE A 61 -7.41 6.66 12.94
N VAL A 62 -6.71 6.48 14.06
CA VAL A 62 -5.24 6.62 14.14
C VAL A 62 -4.55 5.64 13.18
N TRP A 63 -4.95 4.37 13.20
CA TRP A 63 -4.43 3.33 12.31
C TRP A 63 -4.66 3.64 10.83
N ALA A 64 -5.82 4.19 10.48
CA ALA A 64 -6.13 4.60 9.11
C ALA A 64 -5.26 5.79 8.66
N ILE A 65 -5.04 6.79 9.53
CA ILE A 65 -4.20 7.97 9.23
C ILE A 65 -2.74 7.54 9.00
N TYR A 66 -2.16 6.84 9.97
CA TYR A 66 -0.75 6.43 9.92
C TYR A 66 -0.49 5.18 9.06
N GLY A 67 -1.55 4.44 8.69
CA GLY A 67 -1.41 3.18 7.97
C GLY A 67 -0.69 2.10 8.78
N ILE A 68 -0.98 2.01 10.08
CA ILE A 68 -0.45 1.05 11.06
C ILE A 68 -1.58 0.09 11.46
N GLY A 69 -1.26 -1.11 11.98
CA GLY A 69 -2.24 -2.12 12.38
C GLY A 69 -2.52 -3.13 11.27
N LEU A 70 -3.77 -3.54 11.10
CA LEU A 70 -4.18 -4.43 10.01
C LEU A 70 -4.18 -3.65 8.69
N LYS A 71 -3.12 -3.83 7.91
CA LYS A 71 -2.93 -3.16 6.61
C LYS A 71 -3.55 -3.98 5.49
N GLY A 72 -4.17 -3.28 4.55
CA GLY A 72 -4.53 -3.88 3.26
C GLY A 72 -3.30 -4.02 2.34
N PRO A 73 -3.50 -4.49 1.10
CA PRO A 73 -2.44 -4.60 0.10
C PRO A 73 -1.67 -3.29 -0.05
N GLU A 74 -0.36 -3.38 0.08
CA GLU A 74 0.54 -2.25 -0.11
C GLU A 74 0.68 -1.91 -1.59
N PRO A 75 0.99 -0.65 -1.92
CA PRO A 75 1.16 -0.24 -3.29
C PRO A 75 2.36 -0.97 -3.91
N LYS A 76 2.15 -1.73 -5.00
CA LYS A 76 3.23 -2.35 -5.80
C LYS A 76 3.16 -2.00 -7.29
N TRP A 77 4.29 -2.01 -7.98
CA TRP A 77 4.30 -1.89 -9.42
C TRP A 77 3.75 -3.19 -10.00
N LYS A 78 2.91 -3.08 -11.02
CA LYS A 78 2.36 -4.22 -11.74
C LYS A 78 2.67 -4.09 -13.22
N PRO A 79 2.85 -5.21 -13.93
CA PRO A 79 2.83 -5.25 -15.38
C PRO A 79 1.62 -4.48 -15.96
N ASN A 80 1.84 -3.73 -17.03
CA ASN A 80 0.74 -3.07 -17.73
C ASN A 80 0.03 -4.06 -18.67
N GLU A 81 -1.29 -4.14 -18.58
CA GLU A 81 -2.12 -4.87 -19.55
C GLU A 81 -2.60 -3.86 -20.61
N PRO A 82 -2.53 -4.14 -21.92
CA PRO A 82 -2.33 -5.45 -22.55
C PRO A 82 -0.87 -5.84 -22.85
N ILE A 83 0.09 -4.90 -22.89
CA ILE A 83 1.49 -5.17 -23.23
C ILE A 83 2.44 -4.57 -22.18
N THR A 84 3.18 -5.44 -21.51
CA THR A 84 4.17 -5.07 -20.48
C THR A 84 5.55 -4.79 -21.07
N ILE A 85 6.01 -5.60 -22.02
CA ILE A 85 7.34 -5.49 -22.62
C ILE A 85 7.19 -5.09 -24.08
N VAL A 86 7.53 -3.84 -24.35
CA VAL A 86 7.57 -3.31 -25.71
C VAL A 86 8.96 -3.57 -26.27
N ARG A 87 9.02 -4.50 -27.23
CA ARG A 87 10.27 -4.96 -27.84
C ARG A 87 10.85 -4.01 -28.87
N ASP A 88 10.01 -3.15 -29.43
CA ASP A 88 10.37 -2.13 -30.41
C ASP A 88 9.60 -0.85 -30.09
N GLY A 89 10.30 0.30 -30.05
CA GLY A 89 9.69 1.59 -29.74
C GLY A 89 8.61 2.01 -30.74
N ALA A 90 8.59 1.43 -31.95
CA ALA A 90 7.53 1.65 -32.93
C ALA A 90 6.19 1.05 -32.49
N LEU A 91 6.19 0.07 -31.58
CA LEU A 91 5.01 -0.65 -31.09
C LEU A 91 4.44 -0.06 -29.78
N MET A 92 4.88 1.14 -29.40
CA MET A 92 4.39 1.85 -28.21
C MET A 92 2.92 2.26 -28.31
N ASP A 93 2.42 2.43 -29.53
CA ASP A 93 1.00 2.65 -29.85
C ASP A 93 0.13 1.46 -29.42
N ARG A 94 0.61 0.23 -29.67
CA ARG A 94 -0.08 -1.01 -29.29
C ARG A 94 -0.07 -1.28 -27.79
N ALA A 95 0.85 -0.66 -27.06
CA ALA A 95 0.89 -0.71 -25.60
C ALA A 95 0.02 0.38 -24.95
N GLU A 96 -0.72 1.18 -25.75
CA GLU A 96 -1.52 2.33 -25.31
C GLU A 96 -0.71 3.38 -24.51
N VAL A 97 0.61 3.40 -24.72
CA VAL A 97 1.53 4.32 -24.04
C VAL A 97 1.61 5.67 -24.77
N LEU A 98 1.48 5.63 -26.10
CA LEU A 98 1.48 6.78 -26.99
C LEU A 98 0.25 6.73 -27.90
N GLU A 99 -0.36 7.89 -28.15
CA GLU A 99 -1.51 7.99 -29.07
C GLU A 99 -1.11 7.94 -30.55
N THR A 100 0.17 8.18 -30.86
CA THR A 100 0.70 8.21 -32.25
C THR A 100 1.84 7.20 -32.42
N SER A 101 1.81 6.42 -33.49
CA SER A 101 2.88 5.48 -33.86
C SER A 101 4.17 6.22 -34.22
N ILE A 102 5.30 5.80 -33.65
CA ILE A 102 6.61 6.35 -33.98
C ILE A 102 7.17 5.61 -35.20
N ASN A 103 7.41 6.32 -36.31
CA ASN A 103 8.16 5.73 -37.42
C ASN A 103 9.66 5.68 -37.07
N LEU A 104 10.21 4.47 -36.96
CA LEU A 104 11.63 4.19 -36.64
C LEU A 104 12.42 3.64 -37.84
N ASP A 105 11.87 3.68 -39.05
CA ASP A 105 12.46 3.05 -40.23
C ASP A 105 13.88 3.58 -40.52
N GLY A 106 14.85 2.67 -40.55
CA GLY A 106 16.24 2.95 -40.96
C GLY A 106 17.12 3.65 -39.93
N LEU A 107 16.68 3.83 -38.69
CA LEU A 107 17.49 4.40 -37.61
C LEU A 107 18.34 3.35 -36.90
N ASP A 108 19.57 3.74 -36.53
CA ASP A 108 20.42 2.97 -35.61
C ASP A 108 19.72 2.79 -34.25
N PRO A 109 19.87 1.65 -33.55
CA PRO A 109 19.17 1.40 -32.28
C PRO A 109 19.36 2.50 -31.22
N THR A 110 20.51 3.18 -31.22
CA THR A 110 20.76 4.31 -30.30
C THR A 110 20.02 5.59 -30.73
N ALA A 111 19.91 5.85 -32.04
CA ALA A 111 19.18 6.98 -32.58
C ALA A 111 17.66 6.78 -32.48
N ALA A 112 17.18 5.54 -32.66
CA ALA A 112 15.81 5.15 -32.42
C ALA A 112 15.40 5.35 -30.95
N ALA A 113 16.27 4.94 -30.02
CA ALA A 113 16.05 5.15 -28.58
C ALA A 113 15.92 6.62 -28.20
N LYS A 114 16.75 7.49 -28.78
CA LYS A 114 16.68 8.93 -28.54
C LYS A 114 15.39 9.55 -29.11
N LYS A 115 14.97 9.14 -30.30
CA LYS A 115 13.71 9.59 -30.89
C LYS A 115 12.51 9.19 -30.04
N VAL A 116 12.52 7.97 -29.49
CA VAL A 116 11.48 7.51 -28.55
C VAL A 116 11.50 8.33 -27.26
N SER A 117 12.66 8.61 -26.68
CA SER A 117 12.72 9.45 -25.47
C SER A 117 12.21 10.87 -25.71
N ASP A 118 12.55 11.47 -26.85
CA ASP A 118 12.12 12.83 -27.20
C ASP A 118 10.59 12.87 -27.40
N THR A 119 10.03 11.87 -28.10
CA THR A 119 8.58 11.74 -28.30
C THR A 119 7.84 11.51 -26.97
N LEU A 120 8.37 10.68 -26.07
CA LEU A 120 7.76 10.48 -24.75
C LEU A 120 7.70 11.78 -23.94
N VAL A 121 8.78 12.58 -23.98
CA VAL A 121 8.81 13.88 -23.28
C VAL A 121 7.81 14.86 -23.90
N GLU A 122 7.68 14.90 -25.22
CA GLU A 122 6.66 15.70 -25.92
C GLU A 122 5.22 15.29 -25.53
N ASP A 123 4.99 13.99 -25.34
CA ASP A 123 3.70 13.41 -24.94
C ASP A 123 3.40 13.56 -23.42
N GLY A 124 4.21 14.37 -22.72
CA GLY A 124 4.03 14.75 -21.32
C GLY A 124 4.59 13.75 -20.30
N TRP A 125 5.47 12.83 -20.71
CA TRP A 125 6.20 11.97 -19.78
C TRP A 125 7.37 12.72 -19.14
N ARG A 126 7.55 12.53 -17.84
CA ARG A 126 8.68 13.11 -17.12
C ARG A 126 9.84 12.12 -17.08
N LEU A 127 11.00 12.53 -17.60
CA LEU A 127 12.26 11.81 -17.40
C LEU A 127 12.72 11.95 -15.95
N LEU A 128 13.02 10.83 -15.29
CA LEU A 128 13.57 10.80 -13.94
C LEU A 128 15.09 10.90 -13.97
N ASP A 129 15.64 11.77 -13.13
CA ASP A 129 17.09 11.92 -12.95
C ASP A 129 17.70 10.71 -12.22
N ASP A 130 19.00 10.50 -12.41
CA ASP A 130 19.76 9.43 -11.78
C ASP A 130 19.70 9.46 -10.25
N SER A 131 19.56 10.65 -9.67
CA SER A 131 19.46 10.87 -8.21
C SER A 131 18.06 10.64 -7.63
N ASP A 132 17.02 10.47 -8.46
CA ASP A 132 15.65 10.34 -7.98
C ASP A 132 15.39 8.93 -7.41
N SER A 133 14.96 8.87 -6.15
CA SER A 133 14.56 7.62 -5.49
C SER A 133 13.44 6.86 -6.23
N ALA A 134 12.60 7.55 -7.01
CA ALA A 134 11.57 6.92 -7.82
C ALA A 134 12.15 6.05 -8.94
N ARG A 135 13.28 6.47 -9.53
CA ARG A 135 14.00 5.72 -10.56
C ARG A 135 14.44 4.36 -10.03
N GLY A 136 15.11 4.34 -8.87
CA GLY A 136 15.60 3.08 -8.27
C GLY A 136 14.48 2.08 -7.97
N LYS A 137 13.32 2.56 -7.52
CA LYS A 137 12.14 1.69 -7.25
C LYS A 137 11.52 1.13 -8.53
N ALA A 138 11.49 1.93 -9.60
CA ALA A 138 10.97 1.48 -10.90
C ALA A 138 11.92 0.46 -11.55
N VAL A 139 13.24 0.70 -11.52
CA VAL A 139 14.25 -0.24 -12.03
C VAL A 139 14.17 -1.59 -11.30
N ALA A 140 14.13 -1.58 -9.97
CA ALA A 140 14.02 -2.82 -9.21
C ALA A 140 12.74 -3.61 -9.53
N ALA A 141 11.63 -2.91 -9.75
CA ALA A 141 10.38 -3.56 -10.15
C ALA A 141 10.42 -4.09 -11.60
N SER A 142 11.06 -3.37 -12.53
CA SER A 142 11.27 -3.91 -13.89
C SER A 142 12.18 -5.13 -13.88
N ASP A 143 13.18 -5.17 -12.99
CA ASP A 143 14.09 -6.31 -12.89
C ASP A 143 13.35 -7.58 -12.47
N GLU A 144 12.46 -7.47 -11.50
CA GLU A 144 11.59 -8.58 -11.08
C GLU A 144 10.73 -9.08 -12.24
N ILE A 145 10.11 -8.18 -13.00
CA ILE A 145 9.26 -8.53 -14.14
C ILE A 145 10.07 -9.19 -15.26
N LEU A 146 11.25 -8.65 -15.59
CA LEU A 146 12.08 -9.15 -16.69
C LEU A 146 12.70 -10.51 -16.39
N GLN A 147 13.16 -10.73 -15.15
CA GLN A 147 13.88 -11.94 -14.76
C GLN A 147 12.96 -13.07 -14.32
N ILE A 148 11.87 -12.76 -13.58
CA ILE A 148 11.03 -13.79 -12.94
C ILE A 148 9.73 -14.00 -13.72
N GLU A 149 9.04 -12.92 -14.11
CA GLU A 149 7.71 -13.04 -14.70
C GLU A 149 7.75 -13.33 -16.20
N ALA A 150 8.63 -12.63 -16.94
CA ALA A 150 8.76 -12.77 -18.39
C ALA A 150 9.91 -13.70 -18.82
N GLU A 151 10.86 -13.99 -17.93
CA GLU A 151 12.10 -14.76 -18.20
C GLU A 151 12.81 -14.33 -19.52
N GLU A 152 12.71 -13.05 -19.91
CA GLU A 152 13.24 -12.58 -21.20
C GLU A 152 14.76 -12.33 -21.13
N PHE A 153 15.30 -12.02 -19.95
CA PHE A 153 16.73 -11.83 -19.72
C PHE A 153 17.18 -12.38 -18.36
N ALA A 154 18.41 -12.90 -18.31
CA ALA A 154 19.06 -13.27 -17.06
C ALA A 154 19.71 -12.05 -16.37
N ALA A 155 19.99 -12.17 -15.07
CA ALA A 155 20.69 -11.14 -14.32
C ALA A 155 22.07 -10.83 -14.95
N GLY A 156 22.30 -9.56 -15.28
CA GLY A 156 23.56 -9.09 -15.88
C GLY A 156 23.56 -9.01 -17.43
N GLU A 157 22.48 -9.42 -18.09
CA GLU A 157 22.37 -9.37 -19.56
C GLU A 157 21.83 -8.04 -20.09
N TYR A 158 21.49 -7.11 -19.20
CA TYR A 158 20.86 -5.84 -19.55
C TYR A 158 21.22 -4.72 -18.56
N VAL A 159 21.07 -3.47 -19.01
CA VAL A 159 21.23 -2.25 -18.20
C VAL A 159 20.02 -1.34 -18.39
N SER A 160 19.50 -0.80 -17.30
CA SER A 160 18.46 0.25 -17.33
C SER A 160 19.08 1.60 -17.70
N VAL A 161 18.61 2.19 -18.80
CA VAL A 161 19.16 3.44 -19.35
C VAL A 161 18.36 4.64 -18.82
N ALA A 162 17.06 4.65 -19.04
CA ALA A 162 16.18 5.76 -18.69
C ALA A 162 14.89 5.28 -18.03
N VAL A 163 14.31 6.11 -17.17
CA VAL A 163 12.99 5.86 -16.57
C VAL A 163 12.11 7.08 -16.77
N PHE A 164 10.91 6.84 -17.30
CA PHE A 164 9.88 7.84 -17.51
C PHE A 164 8.72 7.60 -16.56
N ASP A 165 8.08 8.67 -16.09
CA ASP A 165 6.95 8.63 -15.16
C ASP A 165 5.84 9.58 -15.63
N LYS A 166 4.59 9.13 -15.57
CA LYS A 166 3.40 9.92 -15.96
C LYS A 166 2.26 9.67 -14.99
N GLY A 167 1.58 10.74 -14.60
CA GLY A 167 0.41 10.69 -13.71
C GLY A 167 0.75 10.65 -12.23
N GLY A 168 -0.10 9.98 -11.44
CA GLY A 168 0.06 9.90 -9.98
C GLY A 168 -0.41 11.13 -9.20
N GLU A 169 -1.13 12.05 -9.82
CA GLU A 169 -1.76 13.18 -9.15
C GLU A 169 -2.84 12.70 -8.18
N ARG A 170 -2.87 13.28 -6.98
CA ARG A 170 -3.86 13.01 -5.93
C ARG A 170 -4.79 14.21 -5.74
N TYR A 171 -6.06 13.96 -5.46
CA TYR A 171 -7.08 14.99 -5.26
C TYR A 171 -8.17 14.51 -4.27
N PRO A 172 -8.89 15.42 -3.57
CA PRO A 172 -8.72 16.87 -3.54
C PRO A 172 -7.47 17.27 -2.73
N LYS A 173 -6.72 18.26 -3.23
CA LYS A 173 -5.62 18.88 -2.48
C LYS A 173 -6.16 20.11 -1.75
N ILE A 174 -5.85 20.25 -0.46
CA ILE A 174 -6.15 21.47 0.29
C ILE A 174 -4.89 22.33 0.27
N GLY A 175 -4.86 23.35 -0.58
CA GLY A 175 -3.64 24.11 -0.89
C GLY A 175 -2.63 23.31 -1.73
N GLU A 176 -1.37 23.75 -1.73
CA GLU A 176 -0.31 23.14 -2.56
C GLU A 176 0.39 21.92 -1.90
N SER A 177 0.25 21.73 -0.58
CA SER A 177 1.07 20.78 0.18
C SER A 177 0.32 19.81 1.11
N LEU A 178 -0.96 20.03 1.44
CA LEU A 178 -1.70 19.14 2.35
C LEU A 178 -2.40 18.02 1.56
N ASP A 179 -1.71 16.89 1.45
CA ASP A 179 -2.14 15.68 0.73
C ASP A 179 -2.86 14.66 1.66
N PHE A 180 -3.13 15.03 2.92
CA PHE A 180 -3.73 14.12 3.91
C PHE A 180 -5.18 13.73 3.61
N LEU A 181 -5.91 14.60 2.90
CA LEU A 181 -7.31 14.44 2.51
C LEU A 181 -7.49 14.09 1.03
N ALA A 182 -6.41 13.71 0.34
CA ALA A 182 -6.51 13.30 -1.06
C ALA A 182 -6.92 11.82 -1.15
N PHE A 183 -8.22 11.60 -1.41
CA PHE A 183 -8.82 10.27 -1.48
C PHE A 183 -8.80 9.65 -2.88
N TRP A 184 -8.73 10.48 -3.91
CA TRP A 184 -8.67 10.04 -5.30
C TRP A 184 -7.30 10.26 -5.89
N HIS A 185 -6.99 9.47 -6.90
CA HIS A 185 -5.71 9.52 -7.59
C HIS A 185 -5.90 9.21 -9.07
N LYS A 186 -5.12 9.85 -9.93
CA LYS A 186 -4.94 9.37 -11.31
C LYS A 186 -3.98 8.18 -11.29
N PRO A 187 -4.14 7.22 -12.22
CA PRO A 187 -3.16 6.16 -12.42
C PRO A 187 -1.76 6.76 -12.60
N ARG A 188 -0.74 6.07 -12.07
CA ARG A 188 0.67 6.43 -12.27
C ARG A 188 1.31 5.33 -13.09
N TYR A 189 1.90 5.71 -14.20
CA TYR A 189 2.60 4.81 -15.10
C TYR A 189 4.09 5.13 -15.05
N SER A 190 4.91 4.10 -15.15
CA SER A 190 6.33 4.29 -15.44
C SER A 190 6.80 3.39 -16.56
N ILE A 191 7.75 3.89 -17.33
CA ILE A 191 8.40 3.15 -18.41
C ILE A 191 9.87 3.06 -18.05
N VAL A 192 10.42 1.84 -17.99
CA VAL A 192 11.85 1.62 -17.83
C VAL A 192 12.41 1.19 -19.18
N GLN A 193 13.32 1.99 -19.72
CA GLN A 193 14.08 1.65 -20.91
C GLN A 193 15.27 0.78 -20.53
N VAL A 194 15.37 -0.38 -21.14
CA VAL A 194 16.38 -1.40 -20.88
C VAL A 194 17.14 -1.69 -22.17
N ALA A 195 18.45 -1.65 -22.09
CA ALA A 195 19.33 -1.99 -23.21
C ALA A 195 20.06 -3.30 -22.93
N PRO A 196 20.08 -4.26 -23.87
CA PRO A 196 20.85 -5.48 -23.72
C PRO A 196 22.35 -5.20 -23.69
N VAL A 197 23.09 -6.06 -23.02
CA VAL A 197 24.53 -5.93 -22.77
C VAL A 197 25.28 -6.97 -23.59
N VAL A 198 26.48 -6.60 -24.06
CA VAL A 198 27.41 -7.56 -24.67
C VAL A 198 27.97 -8.47 -23.57
N GLN A 199 27.84 -9.78 -23.73
CA GLN A 199 28.37 -10.78 -22.80
C GLN A 199 29.90 -10.62 -22.66
N GLN A 200 30.35 -10.14 -21.51
CA GLN A 200 31.78 -9.95 -21.21
C GLN A 200 32.32 -11.19 -20.52
N ARG A 201 33.49 -11.66 -20.97
CA ARG A 201 34.15 -12.82 -20.34
C ARG A 201 34.61 -12.43 -18.94
N THR A 202 34.19 -13.21 -17.94
CA THR A 202 34.67 -13.08 -16.55
C THR A 202 35.95 -13.89 -16.38
N GLU A 203 37.09 -13.20 -16.25
CA GLU A 203 38.35 -13.83 -15.88
C GLU A 203 38.48 -13.91 -14.34
N PRO A 204 38.74 -15.10 -13.76
CA PRO A 204 38.91 -15.23 -12.31
C PRO A 204 40.05 -14.35 -11.79
N GLY A 205 39.77 -13.53 -10.78
CA GLY A 205 40.76 -12.68 -10.11
C GLY A 205 40.94 -11.27 -10.67
N ARG A 206 40.25 -10.91 -11.76
CA ARG A 206 40.19 -9.52 -12.26
C ARG A 206 38.85 -8.89 -11.89
N ALA A 207 38.84 -7.58 -11.63
CA ALA A 207 37.59 -6.84 -11.47
C ALA A 207 36.72 -7.02 -12.73
N PRO A 208 35.39 -7.24 -12.58
CA PRO A 208 34.49 -7.33 -13.71
C PRO A 208 34.66 -6.13 -14.64
N ALA A 209 34.72 -6.40 -15.95
CA ALA A 209 34.80 -5.33 -16.93
C ALA A 209 33.53 -4.46 -16.85
N ARG A 210 33.69 -3.17 -17.19
CA ARG A 210 32.56 -2.23 -17.16
C ARG A 210 31.57 -2.66 -18.23
N VAL A 211 30.32 -2.84 -17.79
CA VAL A 211 29.20 -3.25 -18.62
C VAL A 211 29.08 -2.34 -19.85
N GLN A 212 29.05 -2.93 -21.05
CA GLN A 212 28.93 -2.21 -22.31
C GLN A 212 27.62 -2.59 -23.01
N ILE A 213 26.85 -1.57 -23.38
CA ILE A 213 25.56 -1.71 -24.06
C ILE A 213 25.79 -2.24 -25.48
N ASP A 214 25.02 -3.25 -25.87
CA ASP A 214 24.98 -3.78 -27.23
C ASP A 214 24.18 -2.82 -28.12
N THR A 215 24.89 -2.05 -28.95
CA THR A 215 24.30 -1.08 -29.89
C THR A 215 23.68 -1.75 -31.11
N THR A 216 23.87 -3.07 -31.30
CA THR A 216 23.31 -3.81 -32.44
C THR A 216 21.88 -4.28 -32.21
N LYS A 217 21.43 -4.29 -30.95
CA LYS A 217 20.10 -4.77 -30.56
C LYS A 217 19.19 -3.61 -30.15
N PRO A 218 17.89 -3.68 -30.48
CA PRO A 218 16.93 -2.66 -30.07
C PRO A 218 16.77 -2.62 -28.55
N HIS A 219 16.55 -1.42 -28.01
CA HIS A 219 16.19 -1.25 -26.61
C HIS A 219 14.77 -1.79 -26.35
N ARG A 220 14.59 -2.36 -25.17
CA ARG A 220 13.32 -2.87 -24.65
C ARG A 220 12.73 -1.83 -23.70
N TYR A 221 11.40 -1.77 -23.63
CA TYR A 221 10.73 -0.87 -22.72
C TYR A 221 9.72 -1.64 -21.88
N VAL A 222 9.89 -1.54 -20.56
CA VAL A 222 9.00 -2.18 -19.59
C VAL A 222 8.01 -1.13 -19.12
N VAL A 223 6.75 -1.31 -19.52
CA VAL A 223 5.63 -0.46 -19.14
C VAL A 223 4.98 -1.05 -17.91
N MET A 224 4.87 -0.27 -16.84
CA MET A 224 4.27 -0.70 -15.59
C MET A 224 3.29 0.33 -15.07
N ILE A 225 2.23 -0.17 -14.43
CA ILE A 225 1.23 0.64 -13.74
C ILE A 225 1.44 0.53 -12.23
N ARG A 226 1.34 1.65 -11.53
CA ARG A 226 1.41 1.68 -10.07
C ARG A 226 0.06 1.27 -9.50
N ASP A 227 -0.04 0.03 -9.04
CA ASP A 227 -1.14 -0.35 -8.15
C ASP A 227 -0.93 0.34 -6.80
N LEU A 228 -1.82 1.27 -6.45
CA LEU A 228 -1.75 2.01 -5.19
C LEU A 228 -2.30 1.20 -4.01
N GLY A 229 -2.89 0.05 -4.28
CA GLY A 229 -3.40 -0.87 -3.29
C GLY A 229 -4.53 -0.29 -2.44
N ALA A 230 -4.77 -0.95 -1.31
CA ALA A 230 -5.89 -0.66 -0.42
C ALA A 230 -5.43 -0.60 1.03
N LYS A 231 -4.23 -0.06 1.27
CA LYS A 231 -3.52 -0.09 2.57
C LYS A 231 -4.40 0.30 3.76
N ARG A 232 -5.27 1.31 3.60
CA ARG A 232 -6.10 1.88 4.68
C ARG A 232 -7.52 1.29 4.78
N ARG A 233 -7.95 0.48 3.80
CA ARG A 233 -9.34 -0.02 3.75
C ARG A 233 -9.73 -0.86 4.99
N PRO A 234 -8.91 -1.81 5.47
CA PRO A 234 -9.30 -2.62 6.62
C PRO A 234 -9.48 -1.80 7.90
N GLY A 235 -8.56 -0.87 8.19
CA GLY A 235 -8.67 0.02 9.34
C GLY A 235 -9.93 0.90 9.29
N PHE A 236 -10.29 1.42 8.13
CA PHE A 236 -11.51 2.22 7.96
C PHE A 236 -12.78 1.39 8.21
N LEU A 237 -12.85 0.16 7.68
CA LEU A 237 -14.01 -0.71 7.87
C LEU A 237 -14.24 -1.08 9.35
N ILE A 238 -13.17 -1.42 10.07
CA ILE A 238 -13.25 -1.75 11.51
C ILE A 238 -13.62 -0.50 12.31
N GLY A 239 -13.06 0.65 11.96
CA GLY A 239 -13.40 1.93 12.60
C GLY A 239 -14.86 2.31 12.40
N ALA A 240 -15.39 2.18 11.19
CA ALA A 240 -16.78 2.44 10.87
C ALA A 240 -17.74 1.48 11.60
N GLY A 241 -17.42 0.18 11.64
CA GLY A 241 -18.19 -0.81 12.41
C GLY A 241 -18.19 -0.50 13.91
N SER A 242 -17.03 -0.11 14.45
CA SER A 242 -16.87 0.26 15.87
C SER A 242 -17.62 1.56 16.19
N ALA A 243 -17.62 2.54 15.29
CA ALA A 243 -18.38 3.78 15.41
C ALA A 243 -19.88 3.51 15.46
N LEU A 244 -20.39 2.65 14.57
CA LEU A 244 -21.80 2.25 14.56
C LEU A 244 -22.21 1.63 15.90
N ILE A 245 -21.41 0.69 16.43
CA ILE A 245 -21.67 0.07 17.73
C ILE A 245 -21.63 1.12 18.85
N PHE A 246 -20.63 2.01 18.83
CA PHE A 246 -20.49 3.09 19.82
C PHE A 246 -21.73 3.98 19.86
N PHE A 247 -22.19 4.49 18.71
CA PHE A 247 -23.34 5.38 18.65
C PHE A 247 -24.65 4.68 19.05
N LEU A 248 -24.82 3.39 18.70
CA LEU A 248 -25.99 2.61 19.13
C LEU A 248 -26.01 2.42 20.65
N LEU A 249 -24.87 2.09 21.26
CA LEU A 249 -24.79 1.90 22.72
C LEU A 249 -24.93 3.22 23.48
N ALA A 250 -24.33 4.30 22.98
CA ALA A 250 -24.51 5.65 23.52
C ALA A 250 -25.98 6.09 23.46
N TRP A 251 -26.67 5.79 22.35
CA TRP A 251 -28.10 6.03 22.21
C TRP A 251 -28.94 5.22 23.21
N MET A 252 -28.60 3.94 23.44
CA MET A 252 -29.28 3.12 24.45
C MET A 252 -29.09 3.67 25.87
N LEU A 253 -27.87 4.11 26.21
CA LEU A 253 -27.57 4.74 27.50
C LEU A 253 -28.35 6.05 27.68
N HIS A 254 -28.40 6.88 26.64
CA HIS A 254 -29.17 8.13 26.66
C HIS A 254 -30.68 7.89 26.84
N ARG A 255 -31.24 6.91 26.11
CA ARG A 255 -32.65 6.53 26.24
C ARG A 255 -32.96 6.02 27.65
N ARG A 256 -32.06 5.22 28.23
CA ARG A 256 -32.21 4.74 29.61
C ARG A 256 -32.27 5.92 30.59
N GLU A 257 -31.35 6.87 30.46
CA GLU A 257 -31.28 8.02 31.36
C GLU A 257 -32.54 8.88 31.27
N THR A 258 -33.03 9.11 30.06
CA THR A 258 -34.30 9.83 29.83
C THR A 258 -35.46 9.15 30.56
N LEU A 259 -35.61 7.84 30.38
CA LEU A 259 -36.66 7.07 31.07
C LEU A 259 -36.51 7.09 32.59
N LEU A 260 -35.28 7.07 33.10
CA LEU A 260 -35.03 7.18 34.54
C LEU A 260 -35.48 8.53 35.08
N SER A 261 -35.11 9.63 34.40
CA SER A 261 -35.50 10.99 34.77
C SER A 261 -37.02 11.17 34.78
N ASP A 262 -37.72 10.65 33.77
CA ASP A 262 -39.18 10.72 33.70
C ASP A 262 -39.85 9.98 34.87
N ASN A 263 -39.37 8.77 35.18
CA ASN A 263 -39.90 7.98 36.30
C ASN A 263 -39.64 8.64 37.66
N LEU A 264 -38.47 9.26 37.84
CA LEU A 264 -38.15 10.00 39.06
C LEU A 264 -39.03 11.26 39.19
N ALA A 265 -39.31 11.95 38.08
CA ALA A 265 -40.20 13.11 38.05
C ALA A 265 -41.64 12.71 38.43
N LEU A 266 -42.17 11.63 37.87
CA LEU A 266 -43.49 11.09 38.23
C LEU A 266 -43.57 10.74 39.73
N LYS A 267 -42.56 10.04 40.25
CA LYS A 267 -42.51 9.69 41.68
C LYS A 267 -42.46 10.93 42.59
N SER A 268 -41.78 11.99 42.17
CA SER A 268 -41.74 13.25 42.93
C SER A 268 -43.05 14.03 42.87
N ALA A 269 -43.85 13.84 41.83
CA ALA A 269 -45.16 14.49 41.70
C ALA A 269 -46.27 13.77 42.49
N GLU A 270 -46.07 12.49 42.81
CA GLU A 270 -46.98 11.69 43.65
C GLU A 270 -46.73 11.82 45.17
N ALA A 271 -45.59 12.40 45.57
CA ALA A 271 -45.16 12.59 46.97
C ALA A 271 -45.47 13.99 47.49
#